data_AF-A0A7X5N1F6-F1
#
_entry.id   AF-A0A7X5N1F6-F1
#
_cell.length_a   1.000
_cell.length_b   1.000
_cell.length_c   1.000
_cell.angle_alpha   90.00
_cell.angle_beta   90.00
_cell.angle_gamma   90.00
#
_symmetry.space_group_name_H-M   'P 1'
#
loop_
_entity.id
_entity.type
_entity.pdbx_description
1 polymer ?
#
loop_
_entity_poly.entity_id
_entity_poly.type
_entity_poly.pdbx_seq_one_letter_code
_entity_poly.pdbx_strand_id
1 'polypeptide(L)'
;LEEQRGLHALVRARRHDGQWRWIEMTATPRYSADGRFIGLAGSSPDVTEQREIELAREQLLESERSARNEAESMARLKDEFLATLSHELRTPLTTILGWSELLLQRVEEGHPNYKGLSVIASSARAQKRLISDMLDLSSMLLGKVQLEVESLDLVEQVREALNTQELAAEGKDQVLEVHAPST
;
A
#
# COMPACT_ATOMS: atom_id res chain seq x y z
N LEU A 1 14.43 21.84 -55.18
CA LEU A 1 15.19 21.14 -54.13
C LEU A 1 14.28 20.05 -53.60
N GLU A 2 14.10 19.01 -54.41
CA GLU A 2 13.22 17.89 -54.08
C GLU A 2 13.85 17.05 -52.97
N GLU A 3 13.00 16.63 -52.04
CA GLU A 3 13.28 15.78 -50.90
C GLU A 3 13.95 14.47 -51.38
N GLN A 4 15.28 14.44 -51.41
CA GLN A 4 16.04 13.22 -51.74
C GLN A 4 15.87 12.23 -50.58
N ARG A 5 14.84 11.38 -50.67
CA ARG A 5 14.56 10.36 -49.65
C ARG A 5 15.61 9.26 -49.71
N GLY A 6 16.49 9.24 -48.70
CA GLY A 6 17.32 8.07 -48.43
C GLY A 6 16.45 6.84 -48.16
N LEU A 7 16.99 5.66 -48.45
CA LEU A 7 16.41 4.40 -48.05
C LEU A 7 16.69 4.19 -46.57
N HIS A 8 15.64 4.07 -45.76
CA HIS A 8 15.72 3.50 -44.41
C HIS A 8 14.83 2.26 -44.40
N ALA A 9 15.39 1.11 -44.04
CA ALA A 9 14.66 -0.14 -43.97
C ALA A 9 15.18 -1.01 -42.82
N LEU A 10 14.26 -1.62 -42.08
CA LEU A 10 14.58 -2.64 -41.10
C LEU A 10 14.12 -3.99 -41.64
N VAL A 11 15.06 -4.90 -41.87
CA VAL A 11 14.77 -6.18 -42.53
C VAL A 11 15.32 -7.36 -41.73
N ARG A 12 14.64 -8.51 -41.85
CA ARG A 12 15.22 -9.79 -41.43
C ARG A 12 16.06 -10.34 -42.57
N ALA A 13 17.34 -10.57 -42.30
CA ALA A 13 18.26 -11.23 -43.21
C ALA A 13 18.80 -12.51 -42.60
N ARG A 14 19.02 -13.53 -43.43
CA ARG A 14 19.63 -14.79 -43.00
C ARG A 14 21.13 -14.73 -43.26
N ARG A 15 21.94 -14.89 -42.21
CA ARG A 15 23.40 -14.94 -42.25
C ARG A 15 23.88 -16.27 -42.85
N HIS A 16 25.15 -16.33 -43.27
CA HIS A 16 25.74 -17.51 -43.92
C HIS A 16 25.69 -18.79 -43.06
N ASP A 17 25.66 -18.65 -41.74
CA ASP A 17 25.51 -19.73 -40.77
C ASP A 17 24.04 -20.15 -40.53
N GLY A 18 23.09 -19.54 -41.24
CA GLY A 18 21.67 -19.83 -41.14
C GLY A 18 20.92 -19.05 -40.07
N GLN A 19 21.60 -18.26 -39.23
CA GLN A 19 20.93 -17.44 -38.22
C GLN A 19 20.23 -16.25 -38.86
N TRP A 20 19.02 -15.95 -38.40
CA TRP A 20 18.29 -14.76 -38.82
C TRP A 20 18.67 -13.56 -37.95
N ARG A 21 19.00 -12.43 -38.58
CA ARG A 21 19.42 -11.18 -37.95
C ARG A 21 18.56 -10.01 -38.43
N TRP A 22 18.33 -9.05 -37.55
CA TRP A 22 17.75 -7.76 -37.89
C TRP A 22 18.85 -6.86 -38.42
N ILE A 23 18.71 -6.39 -39.65
CA ILE A 23 19.64 -5.47 -40.28
C ILE A 23 18.90 -4.15 -40.49
N GLU A 24 19.44 -3.07 -39.91
CA GLU A 24 18.99 -1.72 -40.20
C GLU A 24 19.80 -1.20 -41.39
N MET A 25 19.13 -0.92 -42.49
CA MET A 25 19.76 -0.46 -43.72
C MET A 25 19.45 1.02 -43.89
N THR A 26 20.50 1.84 -43.96
CA THR A 26 20.41 3.25 -44.34
C THR A 26 21.21 3.47 -45.61
N ALA A 27 20.64 4.11 -46.63
CA ALA A 27 21.39 4.45 -47.84
C ALA A 27 20.92 5.76 -48.44
N THR A 28 21.86 6.58 -48.88
CA THR A 28 21.60 7.84 -49.59
C THR A 28 22.16 7.74 -51.01
N PRO A 29 21.42 8.23 -52.03
CA PRO A 29 21.91 8.28 -53.40
C PRO A 29 23.09 9.24 -53.53
N ARG A 30 24.08 8.86 -54.31
CA ARG A 30 25.25 9.67 -54.65
C ARG A 30 25.21 10.05 -56.12
N TYR A 31 25.58 11.30 -56.39
CA TYR A 31 25.66 11.86 -57.72
C TYR A 31 27.06 12.43 -57.97
N SER A 32 27.52 12.40 -59.21
CA SER A 32 28.73 13.09 -59.65
C SER A 32 28.48 14.60 -59.84
N ALA A 33 29.54 15.37 -60.06
CA ALA A 33 29.47 16.83 -60.20
C ALA A 33 28.62 17.32 -61.38
N ASP A 34 28.42 16.47 -62.38
CA ASP A 34 27.55 16.67 -63.55
C ASP A 34 26.09 16.20 -63.31
N GLY A 35 25.74 15.81 -62.08
CA GLY A 35 24.39 15.41 -61.70
C GLY A 35 24.01 13.97 -62.06
N ARG A 36 24.95 13.16 -62.56
CA ARG A 36 24.69 11.75 -62.89
C ARG A 36 24.67 10.87 -61.63
N PHE A 37 23.72 9.94 -61.54
CA PHE A 37 23.67 8.95 -60.46
C PHE A 37 24.88 7.99 -60.54
N ILE A 38 25.63 7.88 -59.46
CA ILE A 38 26.84 7.05 -59.36
C ILE A 38 26.73 5.91 -58.35
N GLY A 39 25.59 5.78 -57.66
CA GLY A 39 25.31 4.66 -56.76
C GLY A 39 24.69 5.09 -55.44
N LEU A 40 24.56 4.13 -54.53
CA LEU A 40 24.10 4.35 -53.16
C LEU A 40 25.29 4.24 -52.20
N ALA A 41 25.37 5.14 -51.22
CA ALA A 41 26.25 4.97 -50.06
C ALA A 41 25.38 4.77 -48.84
N GLY A 42 25.69 3.76 -48.04
CA GLY A 42 24.86 3.37 -46.92
C GLY A 42 25.58 2.50 -45.90
N SER A 43 24.91 2.27 -44.77
CA SER A 43 25.32 1.37 -43.71
C SER A 43 24.27 0.28 -43.51
N SER A 44 24.70 -0.89 -43.02
CA SER A 44 23.82 -2.02 -42.75
C SER A 44 24.21 -2.73 -41.45
N PRO A 45 24.19 -2.05 -40.29
CA PRO A 45 24.48 -2.67 -39.00
C PRO A 45 23.51 -3.80 -38.67
N ASP A 46 24.04 -4.87 -38.07
CA ASP A 46 23.25 -5.87 -37.35
C ASP A 46 22.79 -5.26 -36.02
N VAL A 47 21.48 -5.09 -35.87
CA VAL A 47 20.84 -4.50 -34.68
C VAL A 47 20.09 -5.55 -33.86
N THR A 48 20.33 -6.84 -34.12
CA THR A 48 19.59 -7.94 -33.47
C THR A 48 19.72 -7.89 -31.96
N GLU A 49 20.94 -7.82 -31.43
CA GLU A 49 21.20 -7.83 -29.99
C GLU A 49 20.59 -6.61 -29.31
N GLN A 50 20.76 -5.42 -29.89
CA GLN A 50 20.17 -4.19 -29.35
C GLN A 50 18.64 -4.30 -29.27
N ARG A 51 17.99 -4.81 -30.33
CA ARG A 51 16.52 -4.98 -30.34
C ARG A 51 16.05 -6.04 -29.35
N GLU A 52 16.78 -7.15 -29.21
CA GLU A 52 16.45 -8.19 -28.24
C GLU A 52 16.54 -7.66 -26.80
N ILE A 53 17.57 -6.87 -26.49
CA ILE A 53 17.70 -6.19 -25.19
C ILE A 53 16.57 -5.18 -24.97
N GLU A 54 16.25 -4.37 -25.98
CA GLU A 54 15.19 -3.36 -25.89
C GLU A 54 13.82 -4.00 -25.68
N LEU A 55 13.49 -5.04 -26.44
CA LEU A 55 12.25 -5.79 -26.27
C LEU A 55 12.18 -6.50 -24.91
N ALA A 56 13.26 -7.12 -24.45
CA ALA A 56 13.31 -7.74 -23.14
C ALA A 56 13.12 -6.71 -22.02
N ARG A 57 13.71 -5.51 -22.17
CA ARG A 57 13.53 -4.40 -21.24
C ARG A 57 12.09 -3.88 -21.23
N GLU A 58 11.48 -3.69 -22.39
CA GLU A 58 10.08 -3.28 -22.50
C GLU A 58 9.14 -4.29 -21.85
N GLN A 59 9.34 -5.59 -22.12
CA GLN A 59 8.57 -6.66 -21.49
C GLN A 59 8.73 -6.68 -19.97
N LEU A 60 9.95 -6.49 -19.48
CA LEU A 60 10.20 -6.42 -18.04
C LEU A 60 9.52 -5.21 -17.39
N LEU A 61 9.59 -4.03 -18.03
CA LEU A 61 8.93 -2.82 -17.56
C LEU A 61 7.40 -2.97 -17.54
N GLU A 62 6.82 -3.60 -18.56
CA GLU A 62 5.38 -3.83 -18.61
C GLU A 62 4.94 -4.84 -17.53
N SER A 63 5.72 -5.91 -17.34
CA SER A 63 5.48 -6.87 -16.26
C SER A 63 5.57 -6.23 -14.88
N GLU A 64 6.57 -5.36 -14.65
CA GLU A 64 6.74 -4.63 -13.40
C GLU A 64 5.57 -3.68 -13.14
N ARG A 65 5.15 -2.92 -14.15
CA ARG A 65 3.97 -2.04 -14.06
C ARG A 65 2.69 -2.81 -13.77
N SER A 66 2.48 -3.93 -14.45
CA SER A 66 1.29 -4.78 -14.23
C SER A 66 1.27 -5.33 -12.80
N ALA A 67 2.38 -5.90 -12.33
CA ALA A 67 2.49 -6.42 -10.97
C ALA A 67 2.31 -5.32 -9.91
N ARG A 68 2.89 -4.13 -10.15
CA ARG A 68 2.72 -2.97 -9.27
C ARG A 68 1.27 -2.51 -9.21
N ASN A 69 0.60 -2.38 -10.35
CA ASN A 69 -0.81 -1.96 -10.40
C ASN A 69 -1.72 -2.98 -9.68
N GLU A 70 -1.45 -4.27 -9.84
CA GLU A 70 -2.17 -5.33 -9.14
C GLU A 70 -1.94 -5.23 -7.61
N ALA A 71 -0.69 -5.06 -7.17
CA ALA A 71 -0.36 -4.86 -5.77
C ALA A 71 -1.03 -3.62 -5.17
N GLU A 72 -1.01 -2.49 -5.87
CA GLU A 72 -1.67 -1.26 -5.45
C GLU A 72 -3.20 -1.41 -5.40
N SER A 73 -3.80 -2.12 -6.35
CA SER A 73 -5.24 -2.41 -6.36
C SER A 73 -5.64 -3.31 -5.18
N MET A 74 -4.89 -4.39 -4.93
CA MET A 74 -5.10 -5.27 -3.79
C MET A 74 -4.96 -4.53 -2.47
N ALA A 75 -3.97 -3.64 -2.34
CA ALA A 75 -3.80 -2.80 -1.15
C ALA A 75 -5.01 -1.90 -0.92
N ARG A 76 -5.52 -1.23 -1.95
CA ARG A 76 -6.75 -0.39 -1.85
C ARG A 76 -7.98 -1.20 -1.46
N LEU A 77 -8.18 -2.37 -2.07
CA LEU A 77 -9.32 -3.24 -1.75
C LEU A 77 -9.24 -3.75 -0.31
N LYS A 78 -8.05 -4.11 0.16
CA LYS A 78 -7.82 -4.49 1.57
C LYS A 78 -8.20 -3.34 2.50
N ASP A 79 -7.79 -2.11 2.20
CA ASP A 79 -8.09 -0.93 3.02
C ASP A 79 -9.59 -0.66 3.11
N GLU A 80 -10.27 -0.64 1.96
CA GLU A 80 -11.70 -0.37 1.89
C GLU A 80 -12.50 -1.45 2.62
N PHE A 81 -12.11 -2.71 2.46
CA PHE A 81 -12.70 -3.83 3.18
C PHE A 81 -12.53 -3.70 4.69
N LEU A 82 -11.31 -3.40 5.18
CA LEU A 82 -11.04 -3.26 6.61
C LEU A 82 -11.78 -2.06 7.21
N ALA A 83 -11.81 -0.93 6.52
CA ALA A 83 -12.55 0.24 6.96
C ALA A 83 -14.06 -0.06 7.07
N THR A 84 -14.63 -0.66 6.01
CA THR A 84 -16.06 -1.00 5.97
C THR A 84 -16.43 -2.00 7.06
N LEU A 85 -15.70 -3.12 7.16
CA LEU A 85 -15.93 -4.11 8.21
C LEU A 85 -15.87 -3.49 9.60
N SER A 86 -14.92 -2.60 9.84
CA SER A 86 -14.78 -1.99 11.16
C SER A 86 -15.96 -1.09 11.53
N HIS A 87 -16.51 -0.35 10.57
CA HIS A 87 -17.74 0.42 10.78
C HIS A 87 -18.95 -0.50 11.00
N GLU A 88 -19.11 -1.52 10.16
CA GLU A 88 -20.23 -2.47 10.24
C GLU A 88 -20.20 -3.30 11.53
N LEU A 89 -19.02 -3.62 12.06
CA LEU A 89 -18.86 -4.36 13.32
C LEU A 89 -18.98 -3.46 14.55
N ARG A 90 -18.66 -2.16 14.45
CA ARG A 90 -18.73 -1.22 15.58
C ARG A 90 -20.14 -1.09 16.12
N THR A 91 -21.13 -0.97 15.25
CA THR A 91 -22.54 -0.81 15.63
C THR A 91 -23.08 -1.98 16.46
N PRO A 92 -23.04 -3.24 16.00
CA PRO A 92 -23.53 -4.38 16.78
C PRO A 92 -22.70 -4.61 18.05
N LEU A 93 -21.38 -4.39 18.02
CA LEU A 93 -20.55 -4.49 19.22
C LEU A 93 -20.91 -3.44 20.28
N THR A 94 -21.21 -2.21 19.86
CA THR A 94 -21.64 -1.14 20.76
C THR A 94 -22.96 -1.50 21.43
N THR A 95 -23.90 -2.09 20.68
CA THR A 95 -25.17 -2.59 21.22
C THR A 95 -24.95 -3.73 22.21
N ILE A 96 -24.17 -4.76 21.86
CA ILE A 96 -23.87 -5.90 22.73
C ILE A 96 -23.21 -5.42 24.02
N LEU A 97 -22.18 -4.58 23.90
CA LEU A 97 -21.45 -4.05 25.04
C LEU A 97 -22.38 -3.23 25.93
N GLY A 98 -23.11 -2.26 25.37
CA GLY A 98 -24.01 -1.39 26.12
C GLY A 98 -25.09 -2.16 26.88
N TRP A 99 -25.75 -3.13 26.25
CA TRP A 99 -26.75 -3.96 26.93
C TRP A 99 -26.13 -4.88 27.98
N SER A 100 -24.98 -5.49 27.70
CA SER A 100 -24.30 -6.36 28.66
C SER A 100 -23.87 -5.58 29.92
N GLU A 101 -23.39 -4.35 29.76
CA GLU A 101 -22.99 -3.47 30.87
C GLU A 101 -24.20 -2.97 31.67
N LEU A 102 -25.28 -2.54 31.00
CA LEU A 102 -26.52 -2.14 31.65
C LEU A 102 -27.18 -3.27 32.44
N LEU A 103 -27.10 -4.51 31.94
CA LEU A 103 -27.61 -5.68 32.65
C LEU A 103 -26.70 -6.05 33.84
N LEU A 104 -25.38 -5.98 33.69
CA LEU A 104 -24.44 -6.21 34.80
C LEU A 104 -24.66 -5.23 35.96
N GLN A 105 -24.99 -3.97 35.68
CA GLN A 105 -25.30 -2.98 36.73
C GLN A 105 -26.57 -3.30 37.53
N ARG A 106 -27.45 -4.17 37.02
CA ARG A 106 -28.74 -4.53 37.65
C ARG A 106 -28.76 -5.92 38.25
N VAL A 107 -27.69 -6.69 38.06
CA VAL A 107 -27.61 -8.09 38.46
C VAL A 107 -26.53 -8.22 39.53
N GLU A 108 -26.89 -8.75 40.69
CA GLU A 108 -25.93 -9.03 41.77
C GLU A 108 -24.92 -10.10 41.36
N GLU A 109 -23.69 -10.02 41.87
CA GLU A 109 -22.59 -10.93 41.52
C GLU A 109 -22.92 -12.43 41.74
N GLY A 110 -23.79 -12.74 42.72
CA GLY A 110 -24.24 -14.10 43.02
C GLY A 110 -25.33 -14.65 42.10
N HIS A 111 -25.89 -13.82 41.22
CA HIS A 111 -26.99 -14.23 40.35
C HIS A 111 -26.50 -15.16 39.22
N PRO A 112 -27.24 -16.22 38.84
CA PRO A 112 -26.82 -17.18 37.81
C PRO A 112 -26.39 -16.56 36.48
N ASN A 113 -27.03 -15.45 36.09
CA ASN A 113 -26.75 -14.75 34.84
C ASN A 113 -25.55 -13.80 34.90
N TYR A 114 -25.04 -13.44 36.10
CA TYR A 114 -23.95 -12.48 36.25
C TYR A 114 -22.70 -12.94 35.50
N LYS A 115 -22.29 -14.20 35.72
CA LYS A 115 -21.12 -14.79 35.07
C LYS A 115 -21.26 -14.77 33.54
N GLY A 116 -22.42 -15.15 33.01
CA GLY A 116 -22.68 -15.13 31.57
C GLY A 116 -22.58 -13.72 30.97
N LEU A 117 -23.22 -12.74 31.62
CA LEU A 117 -23.16 -11.33 31.19
C LEU A 117 -21.72 -10.77 31.26
N SER A 118 -20.96 -11.13 32.30
CA SER A 118 -19.55 -10.70 32.44
C SER A 118 -18.68 -11.23 31.30
N VAL A 119 -18.91 -12.47 30.87
CA VAL A 119 -18.19 -13.10 29.76
C VAL A 119 -18.57 -12.43 28.44
N ILE A 120 -19.86 -12.16 28.21
CA ILE A 120 -20.33 -11.43 27.02
C ILE A 120 -19.69 -10.04 26.94
N ALA A 121 -19.72 -9.27 28.03
CA ALA A 121 -19.14 -7.94 28.09
C ALA A 121 -17.63 -7.97 27.84
N SER A 122 -16.91 -8.88 28.49
CA SER A 122 -15.46 -9.06 28.30
C SER A 122 -15.10 -9.42 26.86
N SER A 123 -15.87 -10.34 26.25
CA SER A 123 -15.67 -10.78 24.86
C SER A 123 -15.95 -9.65 23.87
N ALA A 124 -17.00 -8.87 24.07
CA ALA A 124 -17.31 -7.70 23.26
C ALA A 124 -16.20 -6.63 23.34
N ARG A 125 -15.63 -6.38 24.53
CA ARG A 125 -14.47 -5.47 24.69
C ARG A 125 -13.21 -5.99 24.01
N ALA A 126 -12.94 -7.29 24.11
CA ALA A 126 -11.82 -7.91 23.40
C ALA A 126 -11.97 -7.76 21.88
N GLN A 127 -13.15 -8.05 21.34
CA GLN A 127 -13.42 -7.92 19.91
C GLN A 127 -13.32 -6.47 19.43
N LYS A 128 -13.84 -5.51 20.19
CA LYS A 128 -13.72 -4.08 19.87
C LYS A 128 -12.25 -3.63 19.77
N ARG A 129 -11.40 -4.08 20.70
CA ARG A 129 -9.96 -3.79 20.69
C ARG A 129 -9.28 -4.38 19.46
N LEU A 130 -9.50 -5.66 19.18
CA LEU A 130 -8.91 -6.33 18.01
C LEU A 130 -9.27 -5.62 16.69
N ILE A 131 -10.50 -5.13 16.54
CA ILE A 131 -10.92 -4.38 15.35
C ILE A 131 -10.16 -3.05 15.27
N SER A 132 -10.01 -2.33 16.38
CA SER A 132 -9.23 -1.09 16.43
C SER A 132 -7.77 -1.35 16.05
N ASP A 133 -7.14 -2.34 16.69
CA ASP A 133 -5.73 -2.66 16.47
C ASP A 133 -5.46 -3.06 15.00
N MET A 134 -6.40 -3.78 14.37
CA MET A 134 -6.30 -4.12 12.94
C MET A 134 -6.38 -2.89 12.03
N LEU A 135 -7.23 -1.91 12.35
CA LEU A 135 -7.32 -0.65 11.61
C LEU A 135 -6.06 0.20 11.76
N ASP A 136 -5.54 0.28 12.99
CA ASP A 136 -4.34 1.05 13.30
C ASP A 136 -3.14 0.47 12.56
N LEU A 137 -2.97 -0.87 12.60
CA LEU A 137 -1.91 -1.57 11.88
C LEU A 137 -2.06 -1.38 10.35
N SER A 138 -3.28 -1.42 9.82
CA SER A 138 -3.53 -1.14 8.41
C SER A 138 -3.09 0.28 8.05
N SER A 139 -3.47 1.27 8.86
CA SER A 139 -3.11 2.68 8.65
C SER A 139 -1.60 2.91 8.72
N MET A 140 -0.91 2.22 9.63
CA MET A 140 0.55 2.27 9.77
C MET A 140 1.27 1.70 8.55
N LEU A 141 0.86 0.53 8.05
CA LEU A 141 1.49 -0.12 6.89
C LEU A 141 1.42 0.71 5.61
N LEU A 142 0.43 1.59 5.51
CA LEU A 142 0.22 2.48 4.37
C LEU A 142 0.90 3.85 4.54
N GLY A 143 1.57 4.07 5.67
CA GLY A 143 2.15 5.38 6.01
C GLY A 143 1.11 6.48 6.22
N LYS A 144 -0.15 6.14 6.52
CA LYS A 144 -1.22 7.11 6.79
C LYS A 144 -1.16 7.69 8.22
N VAL A 145 -0.36 7.08 9.10
CA VAL A 145 -0.12 7.59 10.46
C VAL A 145 0.95 8.68 10.40
N GLN A 146 0.55 9.92 10.69
CA GLN A 146 1.49 11.02 10.90
C GLN A 146 1.85 11.09 12.38
N LEU A 147 3.15 11.13 12.67
CA LEU A 147 3.65 11.37 14.02
C LEU A 147 3.77 12.88 14.23
N GLU A 148 2.98 13.42 15.15
CA GLU A 148 3.15 14.78 15.64
C GLU A 148 4.13 14.73 16.82
N VAL A 149 5.31 15.34 16.65
CA VAL A 149 6.34 15.39 17.69
C VAL A 149 6.30 16.75 18.33
N GLU A 150 5.87 16.80 19.59
CA GLU A 150 5.81 18.02 20.39
C GLU A 150 6.41 17.82 21.79
N SER A 151 6.80 18.93 22.43
CA SER A 151 7.24 18.91 23.82
C SER A 151 6.04 18.81 24.73
N LEU A 152 6.04 17.82 25.61
CA LEU A 152 4.88 17.44 26.41
C LEU A 152 5.27 17.38 27.89
N ASP A 153 4.42 17.90 28.78
CA ASP A 153 4.54 17.66 30.22
C ASP A 153 3.92 16.29 30.55
N LEU A 154 4.79 15.28 30.65
CA LEU A 154 4.38 13.91 30.98
C LEU A 154 3.67 13.82 32.34
N VAL A 155 4.00 14.68 33.30
CA VAL A 155 3.37 14.68 34.63
C VAL A 155 1.94 15.18 34.51
N GLU A 156 1.72 16.24 33.74
CA GLU A 156 0.39 16.78 33.46
C GLU A 156 -0.49 15.75 32.73
N GLN A 157 0.03 15.13 31.66
CA GLN A 157 -0.73 14.10 30.92
C GLN A 157 -1.10 12.88 31.76
N VAL A 158 -0.18 12.40 32.61
CA VAL A 158 -0.47 11.27 33.49
C VAL A 158 -1.53 11.65 34.53
N ARG A 159 -1.51 12.89 35.05
CA ARG A 159 -2.55 13.38 35.96
C ARG A 159 -3.91 13.50 35.27
N GLU A 160 -3.97 14.04 34.06
CA GLU A 160 -5.21 14.11 33.28
C GLU A 160 -5.79 12.72 33.02
N ALA A 161 -4.95 11.77 32.61
CA ALA A 161 -5.37 10.38 32.40
C ALA A 161 -5.94 9.76 33.69
N LEU A 162 -5.35 10.04 34.85
CA LEU A 162 -5.84 9.52 36.13
C LEU A 162 -7.14 10.16 36.58
N ASN A 163 -7.33 11.46 36.38
CA ASN A 163 -8.60 12.13 36.66
C ASN A 163 -9.77 11.46 35.90
N THR A 164 -9.53 11.00 34.66
CA THR A 164 -10.59 10.26 33.93
C THR A 164 -10.92 8.88 34.51
N GLN A 165 -10.07 8.34 35.39
CA GLN A 165 -10.24 7.03 36.02
C GLN A 165 -10.69 7.10 37.49
N GLU A 166 -10.69 8.28 38.13
CA GLU A 166 -11.09 8.46 39.53
C GLU A 166 -12.46 7.83 39.83
N LEU A 167 -13.48 8.14 39.01
CA LEU A 167 -14.84 7.63 39.21
C LEU A 167 -14.91 6.10 39.15
N ALA A 168 -14.07 5.47 38.31
CA ALA A 168 -14.00 4.03 38.18
C ALA A 168 -13.22 3.36 39.32
N ALA A 169 -12.25 4.07 39.90
CA ALA A 169 -11.47 3.63 41.06
C ALA A 169 -12.29 3.73 42.35
N GLU A 170 -13.03 4.84 42.55
CA GLU A 170 -13.97 5.01 43.66
C GLU A 170 -15.03 3.91 43.68
N GLY A 171 -15.60 3.57 42.52
CA GLY A 171 -16.56 2.48 42.39
C GLY A 171 -16.01 1.08 42.74
N LYS A 172 -14.70 0.95 42.99
CA LYS A 172 -14.01 -0.29 43.35
C LYS A 172 -13.22 -0.17 44.67
N ASP A 173 -13.40 0.90 45.45
CA ASP A 173 -12.61 1.20 46.64
C ASP A 173 -11.08 1.17 46.39
N GLN A 174 -10.64 1.68 45.24
CA GLN A 174 -9.23 1.75 44.85
C GLN A 174 -8.69 3.18 44.97
N VAL A 175 -7.47 3.32 45.50
CA VAL A 175 -6.74 4.60 45.56
C VAL A 175 -5.71 4.65 44.44
N LEU A 176 -5.68 5.75 43.69
CA LEU A 176 -4.72 6.01 42.64
C LEU A 176 -3.68 7.04 43.13
N GLU A 177 -2.39 6.69 43.08
CA GLU A 177 -1.28 7.58 43.43
C GLU A 177 -0.32 7.78 42.25
N VAL A 178 0.15 9.02 42.08
CA VAL A 178 1.20 9.37 41.11
C VAL A 178 2.48 9.70 41.83
N HIS A 179 3.54 8.96 41.50
CA HIS A 179 4.91 9.34 41.84
C HIS A 179 5.58 9.92 40.61
N ALA A 180 5.66 11.25 40.57
CA ALA A 180 6.40 11.98 39.55
C ALA A 180 7.69 12.56 40.14
N PRO A 181 8.80 12.59 39.38
CA PRO A 181 10.00 13.30 39.80
C PRO A 181 9.69 14.78 40.04
N SER A 182 10.33 15.37 41.05
CA SER A 182 10.27 16.81 41.30
C SER A 182 10.89 17.53 40.10
N THR A 183 10.11 18.38 39.43
CA THR A 183 10.55 19.17 38.28
C THR A 183 11.74 20.07 38.62
#